data_AF-A0A1H1RRU9-F1
#
_entry.id   AF-A0A1H1RRU9-F1
#
_cell.length_a   1.000
_cell.length_b   1.000
_cell.length_c   1.000
_cell.angle_alpha   90.00
_cell.angle_beta   90.00
_cell.angle_gamma   90.00
#
_symmetry.space_group_name_H-M   'P 1'
#
loop_
_entity.id
_entity.type
_entity.pdbx_description
1 polymer ?
#
loop_
_entity_poly.entity_id
_entity_poly.type
_entity_poly.pdbx_seq_one_letter_code
_entity_poly.pdbx_strand_id
1 'polypeptide(L)'
;MRPVAAIVLGALAVSWMILTVLDLRENDGAGPIIAMFGIPALAAAVIIQIVMTRLGDRKRVPKAVFWWVLAVLPLGTLAGFVVAILRDPDYFIADEGPWMLLWVPVFIVVGLLLGALVWFFFVFPLVSIVTVIRLIARGEAKPGALIMPIVLLSLGVLSIVGGLSIDTDSSGRASWGSIIAAFLGLPGNYEVIWEPGLWIVRGIVLAIILLFALPRLSSRPRH
;
A
#
# COMPACT_ATOMS: atom_id res chain seq x y z
N MET A 1 -4.74 -1.30 24.41
CA MET A 1 -4.79 -2.71 23.96
C MET A 1 -6.06 -2.97 23.17
N ARG A 2 -7.25 -2.67 23.70
CA ARG A 2 -8.56 -2.79 23.00
C ARG A 2 -8.57 -2.35 21.51
N PRO A 3 -8.04 -1.18 21.11
CA PRO A 3 -8.07 -0.77 19.69
C PRO A 3 -7.20 -1.65 18.79
N VAL A 4 -6.03 -2.09 19.26
CA VAL A 4 -5.13 -2.96 18.48
C VAL A 4 -5.74 -4.34 18.30
N ALA A 5 -6.29 -4.91 19.37
CA ALA A 5 -6.99 -6.19 19.30
C ALA A 5 -8.19 -6.11 18.35
N ALA A 6 -8.98 -5.03 18.39
CA ALA A 6 -10.10 -4.83 17.48
C ALA A 6 -9.66 -4.74 16.00
N ILE A 7 -8.56 -4.05 15.72
CA ILE A 7 -7.99 -3.96 14.35
C ILE A 7 -7.55 -5.34 13.88
N VAL A 8 -6.79 -6.08 14.70
CA VAL A 8 -6.31 -7.43 14.31
C VAL A 8 -7.48 -8.39 14.13
N LEU A 9 -8.45 -8.43 15.04
CA LEU A 9 -9.62 -9.30 14.92
C LEU A 9 -10.48 -8.91 13.71
N GLY A 10 -10.66 -7.62 13.44
CA GLY A 10 -11.36 -7.15 12.24
C GLY A 10 -10.63 -7.55 10.97
N ALA A 11 -9.31 -7.36 10.92
CA ALA A 11 -8.49 -7.79 9.78
C ALA A 11 -8.59 -9.31 9.56
N LEU A 12 -8.49 -10.10 10.62
CA LEU A 12 -8.66 -11.56 10.55
C LEU A 12 -10.05 -11.95 10.07
N ALA A 13 -11.11 -11.31 10.56
CA ALA A 13 -12.47 -11.58 10.10
C ALA A 13 -12.63 -11.31 8.59
N VAL A 14 -12.06 -10.20 8.08
CA VAL A 14 -12.09 -9.89 6.65
C VAL A 14 -11.24 -10.88 5.85
N SER A 15 -10.02 -11.21 6.30
CA SER A 15 -9.18 -12.22 5.64
C SER A 15 -9.88 -13.56 5.55
N TRP A 16 -10.52 -14.00 6.64
CA TRP A 16 -11.27 -15.25 6.67
C TRP A 16 -12.50 -15.20 5.76
N MET A 17 -13.25 -14.10 5.77
CA MET A 17 -14.37 -13.91 4.86
C MET A 17 -13.92 -14.04 3.40
N ILE A 18 -12.83 -13.38 3.00
CA ILE A 18 -12.27 -13.51 1.64
C ILE A 18 -11.91 -14.96 1.33
N LEU A 19 -11.19 -15.63 2.24
CA LEU A 19 -10.66 -16.97 2.03
C LEU A 19 -11.72 -18.09 2.08
N THR A 20 -12.85 -17.86 2.75
CA THR A 20 -13.88 -18.88 3.00
C THR A 20 -15.21 -18.64 2.31
N VAL A 21 -15.48 -17.42 1.87
CA VAL A 21 -16.76 -17.05 1.22
C VAL A 21 -16.59 -16.77 -0.26
N LEU A 22 -15.47 -16.16 -0.68
CA LEU A 22 -15.25 -15.86 -2.09
C LEU A 22 -14.72 -17.09 -2.85
N ASP A 23 -15.02 -17.12 -4.14
CA ASP A 23 -14.36 -18.03 -5.07
C ASP A 23 -12.90 -17.54 -5.25
N LEU A 24 -11.95 -18.43 -4.95
CA LEU A 24 -10.52 -18.11 -4.96
C LEU A 24 -9.97 -18.04 -6.38
N ARG A 25 -10.69 -18.59 -7.37
CA ARG A 25 -10.32 -18.59 -8.78
C ARG A 25 -10.81 -17.34 -9.50
N GLU A 26 -11.84 -16.67 -8.98
CA GLU A 26 -12.31 -15.42 -9.55
C GLU A 26 -11.24 -14.32 -9.47
N ASN A 27 -11.16 -13.50 -10.53
CA ASN A 27 -10.21 -12.39 -10.65
C ASN A 27 -8.74 -12.82 -10.44
N ASP A 28 -8.33 -13.91 -11.08
CA ASP A 28 -6.93 -14.38 -11.13
C ASP A 28 -6.28 -14.60 -9.75
N GLY A 29 -7.05 -15.00 -8.74
CA GLY A 29 -6.49 -15.22 -7.41
C GLY A 29 -6.26 -13.95 -6.59
N ALA A 30 -6.89 -12.83 -6.97
CA ALA A 30 -6.79 -11.58 -6.22
C ALA A 30 -7.20 -11.74 -4.75
N GLY A 31 -8.21 -12.56 -4.45
CA GLY A 31 -8.68 -12.82 -3.08
C GLY A 31 -7.57 -13.32 -2.16
N PRO A 32 -6.96 -14.48 -2.45
CA PRO A 32 -5.77 -14.97 -1.73
C PRO A 32 -4.65 -13.93 -1.60
N ILE A 33 -4.30 -13.22 -2.67
CA ILE A 33 -3.24 -12.20 -2.65
C ILE A 33 -3.57 -11.06 -1.67
N ILE A 34 -4.80 -10.55 -1.71
CA ILE A 34 -5.28 -9.49 -0.80
C ILE A 34 -5.28 -9.99 0.65
N ALA A 35 -5.73 -11.22 0.90
CA ALA A 35 -5.76 -11.79 2.24
C ALA A 35 -4.36 -12.00 2.84
N MET A 36 -3.37 -12.30 1.99
CA MET A 36 -1.99 -12.57 2.36
C MET A 36 -1.13 -11.31 2.50
N PHE A 37 -1.28 -10.35 1.59
CA PHE A 37 -0.48 -9.12 1.58
C PHE A 37 -1.27 -7.90 2.03
N GLY A 38 -2.39 -7.63 1.37
CA GLY A 38 -3.14 -6.38 1.53
C GLY A 38 -3.68 -6.17 2.95
N ILE A 39 -4.38 -7.17 3.48
CA ILE A 39 -5.00 -7.07 4.81
C ILE A 39 -3.94 -6.97 5.91
N PRO A 40 -2.92 -7.85 5.98
CA PRO A 40 -1.85 -7.70 6.97
C PRO A 40 -1.10 -6.36 6.84
N ALA A 41 -0.83 -5.90 5.62
CA ALA A 41 -0.16 -4.61 5.39
C ALA A 41 -0.99 -3.44 5.91
N LEU A 42 -2.29 -3.39 5.62
CA LEU A 42 -3.18 -2.33 6.09
C LEU A 42 -3.32 -2.35 7.62
N ALA A 43 -3.53 -3.53 8.21
CA ALA A 43 -3.63 -3.67 9.66
C ALA A 43 -2.34 -3.22 10.35
N ALA A 44 -1.18 -3.66 9.86
CA ALA A 44 0.12 -3.24 10.36
C ALA A 44 0.30 -1.73 10.20
N ALA A 45 -0.08 -1.13 9.06
CA ALA A 45 0.07 0.30 8.82
C ALA A 45 -0.73 1.16 9.82
N VAL A 46 -1.97 0.78 10.10
CA VAL A 46 -2.81 1.48 11.10
C VAL A 46 -2.22 1.32 12.50
N ILE A 47 -1.70 0.14 12.84
CA ILE A 47 -1.11 -0.09 14.17
C ILE A 47 0.21 0.66 14.33
N ILE A 48 1.03 0.75 13.28
CA ILE A 48 2.24 1.61 13.25
C ILE A 48 1.84 3.05 13.53
N GLN A 49 0.78 3.56 12.91
CA GLN A 49 0.31 4.93 13.19
C GLN A 49 -0.06 5.12 14.67
N ILE A 50 -0.80 4.19 15.28
CA ILE A 50 -1.15 4.24 16.71
C ILE A 50 0.10 4.23 17.59
N VAL A 51 1.08 3.39 17.25
CA VAL A 51 2.36 3.29 17.95
C VAL A 51 3.13 4.61 17.86
N MET A 52 3.27 5.17 16.65
CA MET A 52 3.98 6.42 16.41
C MET A 52 3.32 7.60 17.13
N THR A 53 1.99 7.70 17.13
CA THR A 53 1.28 8.73 17.92
C THR A 53 1.57 8.59 19.41
N ARG A 54 1.57 7.37 19.96
CA ARG A 54 1.91 7.15 21.38
C ARG A 54 3.36 7.50 21.71
N LEU A 55 4.30 7.15 20.82
CA LEU A 55 5.70 7.46 21.00
C LEU A 55 5.95 8.98 20.94
N GLY A 56 5.27 9.70 20.04
CA GLY A 56 5.29 11.16 19.99
C GLY A 56 4.78 11.81 21.29
N ASP A 57 3.74 11.23 21.89
CA ASP A 57 3.22 11.63 23.21
C ASP A 57 4.10 11.18 24.40
N ARG A 58 5.28 10.58 24.13
CA ARG A 58 6.18 9.98 25.15
C ARG A 58 5.50 8.91 26.01
N LYS A 59 4.44 8.26 25.49
CA LYS A 59 3.72 7.18 26.18
C LYS A 59 4.37 5.83 25.88
N ARG A 60 4.42 4.96 26.88
CA ARG A 60 4.91 3.58 26.71
C ARG A 60 3.98 2.77 25.80
N VAL A 61 4.58 1.96 24.93
CA VAL A 61 3.86 1.00 24.08
C VAL A 61 3.84 -0.34 24.80
N PRO A 62 2.66 -0.91 25.11
CA PRO A 62 2.58 -2.21 25.77
C PRO A 62 3.12 -3.32 24.87
N LYS A 63 3.88 -4.27 25.43
CA LYS A 63 4.40 -5.46 24.72
C LYS A 63 3.30 -6.25 23.99
N ALA A 64 2.10 -6.27 24.58
CA ALA A 64 0.93 -6.90 23.98
C ALA A 64 0.60 -6.38 22.57
N VAL A 65 0.91 -5.11 22.25
CA VAL A 65 0.69 -4.56 20.89
C VAL A 65 1.50 -5.34 19.85
N PHE A 66 2.77 -5.63 20.16
CA PHE A 66 3.65 -6.40 19.29
C PHE A 66 3.20 -7.86 19.18
N TRP A 67 2.69 -8.44 20.27
CA TRP A 67 2.12 -9.79 20.24
C TRP A 67 0.95 -9.91 19.26
N TRP A 68 0.01 -8.96 19.28
CA TRP A 68 -1.13 -8.96 18.37
C TRP A 68 -0.71 -8.86 16.90
N VAL A 69 0.28 -8.04 16.58
CA VAL A 69 0.73 -7.84 15.19
C VAL A 69 1.66 -8.93 14.69
N LEU A 70 2.63 -9.35 15.51
CA LEU A 70 3.71 -10.24 15.08
C LEU A 70 3.38 -11.72 15.28
N ALA A 71 2.42 -12.06 16.13
CA ALA A 71 2.00 -13.44 16.36
C ALA A 71 0.55 -13.66 15.94
N VAL A 72 -0.40 -12.92 16.53
CA VAL A 72 -1.83 -13.23 16.33
C VAL A 72 -2.29 -13.00 14.89
N LEU A 73 -1.93 -11.86 14.29
CA LEU A 73 -2.28 -11.54 12.92
C LEU A 73 -1.71 -12.56 11.90
N PRO A 74 -0.40 -12.84 11.85
CA PRO A 74 0.14 -13.78 10.87
C PRO A 74 -0.36 -15.22 11.09
N LEU A 75 -0.44 -15.68 12.34
CA LEU A 75 -0.94 -17.03 12.63
C LEU A 75 -2.43 -17.17 12.33
N GLY A 76 -3.22 -16.14 12.62
CA GLY A 76 -4.65 -16.12 12.30
C GLY A 76 -4.90 -16.09 10.78
N THR A 77 -4.12 -15.32 10.03
CA THR A 77 -4.18 -15.33 8.57
C THR A 77 -3.77 -16.69 8.01
N LEU A 78 -2.68 -17.27 8.53
CA LEU A 78 -2.22 -18.60 8.14
C LEU A 78 -3.27 -19.68 8.41
N ALA A 79 -3.94 -19.63 9.56
CA ALA A 79 -5.03 -20.54 9.88
C ALA A 79 -6.19 -20.42 8.87
N GLY A 80 -6.52 -19.21 8.43
CA GLY A 80 -7.51 -19.00 7.36
C GLY A 80 -7.06 -19.63 6.03
N PHE A 81 -5.77 -19.52 5.69
CA PHE A 81 -5.20 -20.19 4.52
C PHE A 81 -5.26 -21.71 4.62
N VAL A 82 -4.98 -22.29 5.80
CA VAL A 82 -5.12 -23.74 6.00
C VAL A 82 -6.54 -24.20 5.67
N VAL A 83 -7.55 -23.46 6.12
CA VAL A 83 -8.96 -23.75 5.79
C VAL A 83 -9.21 -23.63 4.28
N ALA A 84 -8.73 -22.56 3.64
CA ALA A 84 -8.89 -22.36 2.19
C ALA A 84 -8.22 -23.47 1.36
N ILE A 85 -7.02 -23.90 1.76
CA ILE A 85 -6.28 -24.99 1.11
C ILE A 85 -7.03 -26.31 1.23
N LEU A 86 -7.62 -26.60 2.40
CA LEU A 86 -8.42 -27.80 2.60
C LEU A 86 -9.73 -27.79 1.80
N ARG A 87 -10.27 -26.59 1.54
CA ARG A 87 -11.48 -26.41 0.74
C ARG A 87 -11.22 -26.59 -0.76
N ASP A 88 -10.15 -25.97 -1.27
CA ASP A 88 -9.83 -25.93 -2.71
C ASP A 88 -8.36 -26.36 -2.97
N PRO A 89 -7.99 -27.63 -2.71
CA PRO A 89 -6.60 -28.09 -2.76
C PRO A 89 -5.96 -27.92 -4.14
N ASP A 90 -6.71 -28.17 -5.21
CA ASP A 90 -6.23 -28.09 -6.61
C ASP A 90 -5.81 -26.67 -7.01
N TYR A 91 -6.31 -25.64 -6.32
CA TYR A 91 -5.90 -24.25 -6.58
C TYR A 91 -4.53 -23.94 -5.96
N PHE A 92 -4.20 -24.54 -4.81
CA PHE A 92 -2.96 -24.27 -4.07
C PHE A 92 -1.86 -25.29 -4.34
N ILE A 93 -2.20 -26.47 -4.87
CA ILE A 93 -1.28 -27.55 -5.20
C ILE A 93 -1.25 -27.65 -6.72
N ALA A 94 -0.29 -26.96 -7.34
CA ALA A 94 -0.05 -27.08 -8.77
C ALA A 94 0.53 -28.47 -9.11
N ASP A 95 0.46 -28.86 -10.38
CA ASP A 95 0.99 -30.13 -10.89
C ASP A 95 2.49 -30.32 -10.58
N GLU A 96 3.23 -29.23 -10.42
CA GLU A 96 4.67 -29.20 -10.08
C GLU A 96 4.96 -29.41 -8.57
N GLY A 97 3.92 -29.51 -7.73
CA GLY A 97 4.01 -29.84 -6.30
C GLY A 97 3.54 -28.72 -5.35
N PRO A 98 3.51 -28.97 -4.03
CA PRO A 98 2.88 -28.10 -3.03
C PRO A 98 3.74 -26.89 -2.63
N TRP A 99 4.56 -26.35 -3.54
CA TRP A 99 5.55 -25.31 -3.24
C TRP A 99 4.88 -24.05 -2.67
N MET A 100 3.68 -23.69 -3.14
CA MET A 100 2.89 -22.57 -2.62
C MET A 100 2.65 -22.66 -1.11
N LEU A 101 2.48 -23.86 -0.54
CA LEU A 101 2.26 -24.06 0.91
C LEU A 101 3.45 -23.56 1.74
N LEU A 102 4.67 -23.67 1.22
CA LEU A 102 5.88 -23.20 1.89
C LEU A 102 6.02 -21.67 1.81
N TRP A 103 5.49 -21.06 0.75
CA TRP A 103 5.56 -19.61 0.55
C TRP A 103 4.46 -18.83 1.25
N VAL A 104 3.29 -19.42 1.53
CA VAL A 104 2.19 -18.71 2.23
C VAL A 104 2.67 -18.04 3.53
N PRO A 105 3.37 -18.75 4.46
CA PRO A 105 3.87 -18.10 5.67
C PRO A 105 4.85 -16.95 5.39
N VAL A 106 5.73 -17.13 4.40
CA VAL A 106 6.73 -16.12 4.00
C VAL A 106 6.03 -14.88 3.47
N PHE A 107 5.06 -15.04 2.58
CA PHE A 107 4.31 -13.95 2.00
C PHE A 107 3.43 -13.21 3.01
N ILE A 108 2.85 -13.89 4.00
CA ILE A 108 2.15 -13.22 5.11
C ILE A 108 3.12 -12.31 5.89
N VAL A 109 4.34 -12.80 6.17
CA VAL A 109 5.37 -11.98 6.85
C VAL A 109 5.79 -10.80 5.97
N VAL A 110 6.00 -11.02 4.67
CA VAL A 110 6.27 -9.93 3.72
C VAL A 110 5.11 -8.93 3.73
N GLY A 111 3.86 -9.37 3.73
CA GLY A 111 2.67 -8.53 3.87
C GLY A 111 2.70 -7.64 5.11
N LEU A 112 3.08 -8.20 6.27
CA LEU A 112 3.26 -7.40 7.48
C LEU A 112 4.36 -6.35 7.34
N LEU A 113 5.49 -6.70 6.71
CA LEU A 113 6.59 -5.77 6.45
C LEU A 113 6.20 -4.66 5.47
N LEU A 114 5.40 -4.99 4.45
CA LEU A 114 4.82 -4.01 3.52
C LEU A 114 3.93 -3.00 4.26
N GLY A 115 3.40 -3.34 5.43
CA GLY A 115 2.67 -2.40 6.28
C GLY A 115 3.47 -1.15 6.65
N ALA A 116 4.80 -1.22 6.75
CA ALA A 116 5.64 -0.04 6.96
C ALA A 116 5.65 0.88 5.72
N LEU A 117 5.70 0.31 4.51
CA LEU A 117 5.62 1.07 3.27
C LEU A 117 4.22 1.69 3.10
N VAL A 118 3.16 0.92 3.34
CA VAL A 118 1.78 1.42 3.30
C VAL A 118 1.58 2.55 4.32
N TRP A 119 2.14 2.39 5.52
CA TRP A 119 2.12 3.46 6.52
C TRP A 119 2.83 4.71 6.02
N PHE A 120 4.06 4.57 5.53
CA PHE A 120 4.90 5.69 5.13
C PHE A 120 4.34 6.48 3.95
N PHE A 121 3.78 5.80 2.95
CA PHE A 121 3.26 6.45 1.74
C PHE A 121 1.79 6.87 1.82
N PHE A 122 0.97 6.25 2.67
CA PHE A 122 -0.46 6.54 2.72
C PHE A 122 -0.91 7.05 4.09
N VAL A 123 -0.71 6.26 5.15
CA VAL A 123 -1.28 6.60 6.46
C VAL A 123 -0.61 7.84 7.07
N PHE A 124 0.72 7.88 7.10
CA PHE A 124 1.48 9.01 7.64
C PHE A 124 1.23 10.32 6.87
N PRO A 125 1.24 10.34 5.53
CA PRO A 125 0.93 11.54 4.77
C PRO A 125 -0.50 12.02 4.99
N LEU A 126 -1.49 11.12 5.02
CA LEU A 126 -2.89 11.49 5.29
C LEU A 126 -3.06 12.13 6.68
N VAL A 127 -2.47 11.53 7.71
CA VAL A 127 -2.50 12.09 9.08
C VAL A 127 -1.77 13.44 9.13
N SER A 128 -0.65 13.56 8.42
CA SER A 128 0.12 14.80 8.33
C SER A 128 -0.67 15.91 7.63
N ILE A 129 -1.37 15.61 6.53
CA ILE A 129 -2.25 16.58 5.83
C ILE A 129 -3.32 17.09 6.79
N VAL A 130 -4.05 16.21 7.47
CA VAL A 130 -5.11 16.62 8.41
C VAL A 130 -4.54 17.47 9.54
N THR A 131 -3.37 17.11 10.06
CA THR A 131 -2.69 17.85 11.14
C THR A 131 -2.27 19.24 10.66
N VAL A 132 -1.62 19.33 9.50
CA VAL A 132 -1.15 20.59 8.93
C VAL A 132 -2.32 21.50 8.55
N ILE A 133 -3.41 20.97 7.98
CA ILE A 133 -4.63 21.75 7.69
C ILE A 133 -5.16 22.40 8.97
N ARG A 134 -5.22 21.66 10.09
CA ARG A 134 -5.66 22.21 11.37
C ARG A 134 -4.74 23.31 11.88
N LEU A 135 -3.43 23.18 11.69
CA LEU A 135 -2.46 24.20 12.08
C LEU A 135 -2.56 25.45 11.20
N ILE A 136 -2.76 25.29 9.88
CA ILE A 136 -3.00 26.41 8.95
C ILE A 136 -4.27 27.16 9.34
N ALA A 137 -5.35 26.43 9.64
CA ALA A 137 -6.62 27.02 10.06
C ALA A 137 -6.49 27.84 11.37
N ARG A 138 -5.48 27.55 12.20
CA ARG A 138 -5.15 28.30 13.42
C ARG A 138 -4.11 29.40 13.20
N GLY A 139 -3.58 29.54 11.99
CA GLY A 139 -2.49 30.48 11.68
C GLY A 139 -1.10 30.03 12.20
N GLU A 140 -0.97 28.80 12.68
CA GLU A 140 0.25 28.27 13.29
C GLU A 140 1.22 27.65 12.26
N ALA A 141 0.78 27.44 11.02
CA ALA A 141 1.58 26.85 9.95
C ALA A 141 1.38 27.55 8.59
N LYS A 142 2.43 27.51 7.76
CA LYS A 142 2.37 28.01 6.38
C LYS A 142 1.80 26.93 5.44
N PRO A 143 1.09 27.31 4.36
CA PRO A 143 0.59 26.37 3.35
C PRO A 143 1.66 25.44 2.76
N GLY A 144 2.91 25.90 2.67
CA GLY A 144 4.04 25.09 2.18
C GLY A 144 4.31 23.82 3.00
N ALA A 145 3.83 23.72 4.24
CA ALA A 145 3.96 22.50 5.05
C ALA A 145 3.16 21.30 4.47
N LEU A 146 2.20 21.54 3.57
CA LEU A 146 1.44 20.50 2.88
C LEU A 146 2.21 19.82 1.75
N ILE A 147 3.32 20.42 1.28
CA ILE A 147 4.05 19.93 0.10
C ILE A 147 4.57 18.50 0.33
N MET A 148 5.29 18.26 1.43
CA MET A 148 5.91 16.95 1.67
C MET A 148 4.89 15.81 1.83
N PRO A 149 3.80 15.96 2.63
CA PRO A 149 2.75 14.95 2.68
C PRO A 149 2.08 14.70 1.33
N ILE A 150 1.80 15.74 0.54
CA ILE A 150 1.21 15.57 -0.80
C ILE A 150 2.17 14.82 -1.72
N VAL A 151 3.46 15.14 -1.69
CA VAL A 151 4.48 14.43 -2.49
C VAL A 151 4.54 12.96 -2.11
N LEU A 152 4.59 12.63 -0.81
CA LEU A 152 4.62 11.23 -0.36
C LEU A 152 3.37 10.46 -0.77
N LEU A 153 2.18 11.06 -0.59
CA LEU A 153 0.93 10.45 -0.99
C LEU A 153 0.88 10.22 -2.51
N SER A 154 1.28 11.23 -3.29
CA SER A 154 1.36 11.13 -4.74
C SER A 154 2.33 10.04 -5.18
N LEU A 155 3.51 9.92 -4.55
CA LEU A 155 4.45 8.85 -4.85
C LEU A 155 3.84 7.47 -4.59
N GLY A 156 3.15 7.29 -3.45
CA GLY A 156 2.44 6.04 -3.16
C GLY A 156 1.40 5.70 -4.21
N VAL A 157 0.55 6.67 -4.57
CA VAL A 157 -0.48 6.49 -5.60
C VAL A 157 0.13 6.19 -6.97
N LEU A 158 1.20 6.89 -7.36
CA LEU A 158 1.93 6.64 -8.61
C LEU A 158 2.53 5.23 -8.64
N SER A 159 3.08 4.75 -7.53
CA SER A 159 3.64 3.39 -7.45
C SER A 159 2.56 2.32 -7.59
N ILE A 160 1.43 2.44 -6.90
CA ILE A 160 0.35 1.44 -6.95
C ILE A 160 -0.41 1.54 -8.27
N VAL A 161 -0.98 2.70 -8.58
CA VAL A 161 -1.81 2.87 -9.78
C VAL A 161 -0.96 2.70 -11.02
N GLY A 162 0.25 3.24 -11.04
CA GLY A 162 1.20 3.03 -12.13
C GLY A 162 1.52 1.56 -12.32
N GLY A 163 1.92 0.85 -11.26
CA GLY A 163 2.23 -0.58 -11.33
C GLY A 163 1.05 -1.47 -11.76
N LEU A 164 -0.19 -1.07 -11.45
CA LEU A 164 -1.40 -1.77 -11.90
C LEU A 164 -1.82 -1.41 -13.34
N SER A 165 -1.32 -0.31 -13.88
CA SER A 165 -1.80 0.23 -15.16
C SER A 165 -0.96 -0.18 -16.36
N ILE A 166 0.28 -0.62 -16.15
CA ILE A 166 1.20 -0.96 -17.23
C ILE A 166 1.87 -2.31 -17.00
N ASP A 167 2.01 -3.07 -18.07
CA ASP A 167 2.96 -4.17 -18.17
C ASP A 167 4.20 -3.70 -18.94
N THR A 168 5.35 -4.28 -18.63
CA THR A 168 6.59 -3.99 -19.36
C THR A 168 7.25 -5.30 -19.73
N ASP A 169 7.62 -5.47 -21.00
CA ASP A 169 8.31 -6.67 -21.54
C ASP A 169 9.61 -7.04 -20.81
N SER A 170 10.13 -6.17 -19.94
CA SER A 170 11.30 -6.41 -19.10
C SER A 170 11.05 -5.94 -17.67
N SER A 171 11.45 -6.73 -16.68
CA SER A 171 11.40 -6.35 -15.26
C SER A 171 12.73 -5.74 -14.80
N GLY A 172 12.70 -4.66 -14.01
CA GLY A 172 13.87 -4.14 -13.29
C GLY A 172 14.49 -2.86 -13.89
N ARG A 173 15.83 -2.72 -13.85
CA ARG A 173 16.52 -1.48 -14.26
C ARG A 173 16.34 -1.12 -15.74
N ALA A 174 16.00 -2.09 -16.58
CA ALA A 174 15.78 -1.87 -18.01
C ALA A 174 14.43 -1.19 -18.32
N SER A 175 13.42 -1.29 -17.45
CA SER A 175 12.06 -0.79 -17.73
C SER A 175 11.77 0.63 -17.25
N TRP A 176 12.73 1.31 -16.60
CA TRP A 176 12.53 2.69 -16.14
C TRP A 176 12.18 3.64 -17.28
N GLY A 177 12.79 3.47 -18.46
CA GLY A 177 12.47 4.25 -19.66
C GLY A 177 11.01 4.05 -20.09
N SER A 178 10.54 2.81 -20.14
CA SER A 178 9.15 2.47 -20.48
C SER A 178 8.15 2.99 -19.46
N ILE A 179 8.45 2.88 -18.16
CA ILE A 179 7.59 3.41 -17.08
C ILE A 179 7.45 4.93 -17.19
N ILE A 180 8.57 5.64 -17.37
CA ILE A 180 8.56 7.11 -17.54
C ILE A 180 7.80 7.49 -18.82
N ALA A 181 8.04 6.79 -19.93
CA ALA A 181 7.33 7.03 -21.18
C ALA A 181 5.83 6.87 -21.00
N ALA A 182 5.37 5.80 -20.32
CA ALA A 182 3.97 5.57 -20.04
C ALA A 182 3.33 6.70 -19.21
N PHE A 183 4.02 7.13 -18.15
CA PHE A 183 3.55 8.19 -17.24
C PHE A 183 3.50 9.56 -17.91
N LEU A 184 4.29 9.78 -18.96
CA LEU A 184 4.29 11.01 -19.77
C LEU A 184 3.39 10.93 -21.01
N GLY A 185 2.86 9.75 -21.34
CA GLY A 185 2.07 9.54 -22.55
C GLY A 185 2.88 9.47 -23.83
N LEU A 186 4.16 9.12 -23.72
CA LEU A 186 5.05 8.92 -24.85
C LEU A 186 4.98 7.45 -25.31
N PRO A 187 5.14 7.17 -26.61
CA PRO A 187 5.24 5.80 -27.11
C PRO A 187 6.46 5.09 -26.51
N GLY A 188 6.34 3.79 -26.20
CA GLY A 188 7.42 2.99 -25.62
C GLY A 188 7.05 1.51 -25.56
N ASN A 189 7.99 0.69 -25.07
CA ASN A 189 7.79 -0.75 -24.89
C ASN A 189 7.07 -1.01 -23.55
N TYR A 190 5.77 -0.76 -23.53
CA TYR A 190 4.87 -1.09 -22.44
C TYR A 190 3.48 -1.40 -22.98
N GLU A 191 2.76 -2.27 -22.30
CA GLU A 191 1.34 -2.53 -22.54
C GLU A 191 0.51 -1.81 -21.49
N VAL A 192 -0.65 -1.26 -21.90
CA VAL A 192 -1.57 -0.60 -20.97
C VAL A 192 -2.64 -1.60 -20.54
N ILE A 193 -2.54 -2.07 -19.30
CA ILE A 193 -3.51 -2.99 -18.70
C ILE A 193 -4.75 -2.23 -18.22
N TRP A 194 -4.56 -1.04 -17.62
CA TRP A 194 -5.64 -0.25 -17.03
C TRP A 194 -5.54 1.23 -17.42
N GLU A 195 -6.21 1.58 -18.52
CA GLU A 195 -6.17 2.93 -19.09
C GLU A 195 -6.68 4.02 -18.14
N PRO A 196 -7.81 3.87 -17.41
CA PRO A 196 -8.24 4.85 -16.42
C PRO A 196 -7.19 5.13 -15.33
N GLY A 197 -6.48 4.10 -14.87
CA GLY A 197 -5.40 4.24 -13.89
C GLY A 197 -4.25 5.08 -14.44
N LEU A 198 -3.89 4.87 -15.70
CA LEU A 198 -2.85 5.64 -16.37
C LEU A 198 -3.21 7.13 -16.51
N TRP A 199 -4.48 7.46 -16.73
CA TRP A 199 -4.96 8.84 -16.72
C TRP A 199 -4.83 9.50 -15.35
N ILE A 200 -5.13 8.77 -14.26
CA ILE A 200 -4.90 9.26 -12.89
C ILE A 200 -3.41 9.58 -12.69
N VAL A 201 -2.54 8.65 -13.07
CA VAL A 201 -1.08 8.81 -12.98
C VAL A 201 -0.60 10.05 -13.75
N ARG A 202 -1.02 10.21 -15.00
CA ARG A 202 -0.69 11.37 -15.84
C ARG A 202 -1.19 12.67 -15.23
N GLY A 203 -2.41 12.69 -14.69
CA GLY A 203 -2.97 13.85 -14.00
C GLY A 203 -2.15 14.27 -12.78
N ILE A 204 -1.70 13.29 -11.97
CA ILE A 204 -0.83 13.54 -10.81
C ILE A 204 0.53 14.08 -11.27
N VAL A 205 1.16 13.45 -12.28
CA VAL A 205 2.45 13.90 -12.83
C VAL A 205 2.33 15.34 -13.35
N LEU A 206 1.28 15.65 -14.11
CA LEU A 206 1.02 16.99 -14.61
C LEU A 206 0.86 18.00 -13.47
N ALA A 207 0.07 17.67 -12.43
CA ALA A 207 -0.12 18.53 -11.27
C ALA A 207 1.20 18.81 -10.54
N ILE A 208 2.05 17.79 -10.35
CA ILE A 208 3.38 17.94 -9.77
C ILE A 208 4.24 18.87 -10.64
N ILE A 209 4.31 18.64 -11.95
CA ILE A 209 5.08 19.48 -12.87
C ILE A 209 4.60 20.93 -12.79
N LEU A 210 3.28 21.18 -12.86
CA LEU A 210 2.74 22.53 -12.77
C LEU A 210 3.09 23.20 -11.43
N LEU A 211 2.92 22.49 -10.31
CA LEU A 211 3.22 23.01 -8.96
C LEU A 211 4.69 23.39 -8.78
N PHE A 212 5.64 22.63 -9.34
CA PHE A 212 7.08 22.86 -9.13
C PHE A 212 7.78 23.61 -10.27
N ALA A 213 7.29 23.53 -11.51
CA ALA A 213 7.90 24.17 -12.68
C ALA A 213 7.37 25.57 -12.95
N LEU A 214 6.07 25.85 -12.75
CA LEU A 214 5.49 27.18 -13.00
C LEU A 214 6.11 28.28 -12.13
N PRO A 215 6.32 28.09 -10.80
CA PRO A 215 6.92 29.13 -9.98
C PRO A 215 8.33 29.51 -10.43
N ARG A 216 9.09 28.56 -10.99
CA ARG A 216 10.45 28.77 -11.53
C ARG A 216 10.45 29.51 -12.85
N LEU A 217 9.41 29.35 -13.68
CA LEU A 217 9.25 30.07 -14.93
C LEU A 217 8.81 31.52 -14.71
N SER A 218 7.97 31.79 -13.70
CA SER A 218 7.54 33.15 -13.34
C SER A 218 8.62 33.97 -12.63
N SER A 219 9.62 33.32 -12.03
CA SER A 219 10.75 33.98 -11.38
C SER A 219 11.94 34.23 -12.32
N ARG A 220 11.83 33.93 -13.62
CA ARG A 220 12.85 34.34 -14.59
C ARG A 220 12.79 35.87 -14.75
N PRO A 221 13.88 36.61 -14.47
CA PRO A 221 13.93 38.02 -14.85
C PRO A 221 13.71 38.10 -16.35
N ARG A 222 12.76 38.94 -16.77
CA ARG A 222 12.66 39.37 -18.18
C ARG A 222 13.95 40.11 -18.49
N HIS A 223 14.86 39.46 -19.20
CA HIS A 223 15.92 40.14 -19.95
C HIS A 223 15.33 40.69 -21.24
#